data_AF-A0A920DRD9-F1
#
_entry.id   AF-A0A920DRD9-F1
#
_cell.length_a   1.000
_cell.length_b   1.000
_cell.length_c   1.000
_cell.angle_alpha   90.00
_cell.angle_beta   90.00
_cell.angle_gamma   90.00
#
_symmetry.space_group_name_H-M   'P 1'
#
loop_
_entity.id
_entity.type
_entity.pdbx_description
1 polymer ?
#
loop_
_entity_poly.entity_id
_entity_poly.type
_entity_poly.pdbx_seq_one_letter_code
_entity_poly.pdbx_strand_id
1 'polypeptide(L)'
;MLDKIILLLIGLEWFGFGVLGLFFPDIIAGLLGVTAYSESNLYLNETRALYAFFTIIGLMSLISILKVNLRKKVYLTFTILMGSFLIGRLFSFGLDNSFDGTSAMIFINEFIVFVLAYWRYTKREFIF
;
A
#
# COMPACT_ATOMS: atom_id res chain seq x y z
N MET A 1 5.77 -0.64 21.99
CA MET A 1 6.84 -1.12 21.08
C MET A 1 6.27 -1.73 19.81
N LEU A 2 5.27 -2.62 19.90
CA LEU A 2 4.62 -3.26 18.75
C LEU A 2 4.22 -2.29 17.62
N ASP A 3 3.55 -1.18 17.95
CA ASP A 3 3.14 -0.21 16.92
C ASP A 3 4.32 0.38 16.14
N LYS A 4 5.46 0.61 16.81
CA LYS A 4 6.64 1.16 16.13
C LYS A 4 7.16 0.16 15.09
N ILE A 5 7.15 -1.13 15.41
CA ILE A 5 7.60 -2.19 14.50
C ILE A 5 6.63 -2.31 13.32
N ILE A 6 5.33 -2.38 13.59
CA ILE A 6 4.31 -2.49 12.54
C ILE A 6 4.37 -1.27 11.60
N LEU A 7 4.39 -0.05 12.15
CA LEU A 7 4.46 1.18 11.36
C LEU A 7 5.80 1.32 10.63
N LEU A 8 6.90 0.78 11.16
CA LEU A 8 8.18 0.75 10.46
C LEU A 8 8.12 -0.19 9.26
N LEU A 9 7.58 -1.39 9.41
CA LEU A 9 7.47 -2.36 8.31
C LEU A 9 6.55 -1.84 7.20
N ILE A 10 5.33 -1.41 7.56
CA ILE A 10 4.38 -0.79 6.63
C ILE A 10 5.02 0.46 6.00
N GLY A 11 5.70 1.27 6.80
CA GLY A 11 6.34 2.49 6.35
C GLY A 11 7.45 2.23 5.32
N LEU A 12 8.38 1.33 5.61
CA LEU A 12 9.49 0.99 4.71
C LEU A 12 9.00 0.38 3.41
N GLU A 13 8.01 -0.50 3.49
CA GLU A 13 7.42 -1.13 2.32
C GLU A 13 6.76 -0.08 1.42
N TRP A 14 5.75 0.64 1.92
CA TRP A 14 5.00 1.59 1.10
C TRP A 14 5.81 2.81 0.68
N PHE A 15 6.72 3.28 1.53
CA PHE A 15 7.64 4.35 1.18
C PHE A 15 8.66 3.88 0.14
N GLY A 16 9.27 2.70 0.33
CA GLY A 16 10.27 2.15 -0.57
C GLY A 16 9.69 1.86 -1.95
N PHE A 17 8.60 1.10 -2.01
CA PHE A 17 7.90 0.82 -3.28
C PHE A 17 7.32 2.10 -3.88
N GLY A 18 6.78 3.00 -3.06
CA GLY A 18 6.29 4.31 -3.49
C GLY A 18 7.36 5.13 -4.23
N VAL A 19 8.52 5.32 -3.60
CA VAL A 19 9.65 6.05 -4.21
C VAL A 19 10.12 5.34 -5.48
N LEU A 20 10.20 4.00 -5.45
CA LEU A 20 10.61 3.22 -6.61
C LEU A 20 9.69 3.49 -7.81
N GLY A 21 8.37 3.36 -7.66
CA GLY A 21 7.44 3.56 -8.77
C GLY A 21 7.24 5.03 -9.18
N LEU A 22 7.51 5.97 -8.27
CA LEU A 22 7.47 7.40 -8.58
C LEU A 22 8.60 7.81 -9.54
N PHE A 23 9.82 7.36 -9.27
CA PHE A 23 10.98 7.74 -10.08
C PHE A 23 11.31 6.75 -11.19
N PHE A 24 10.97 5.47 -10.99
CA PHE A 24 11.28 4.36 -11.89
C PHE A 24 10.05 3.50 -12.20
N PRO A 25 8.99 4.08 -12.82
CA PRO A 25 7.74 3.37 -13.13
C PRO A 25 7.95 2.16 -14.05
N ASP A 26 8.98 2.17 -14.91
CA ASP A 26 9.29 1.05 -15.81
C ASP A 26 9.73 -0.21 -15.05
N ILE A 27 10.43 -0.04 -13.92
CA ILE A 27 10.83 -1.16 -13.04
C ILE A 27 9.57 -1.80 -12.46
N ILE A 28 8.62 -0.98 -12.00
CA ILE A 28 7.33 -1.46 -11.51
C ILE A 28 6.55 -2.18 -12.59
N ALA A 29 6.45 -1.59 -13.80
CA ALA A 29 5.75 -2.21 -14.91
C ALA A 29 6.32 -3.59 -15.23
N GLY A 30 7.65 -3.73 -15.27
CA GLY A 30 8.33 -5.02 -15.43
C GLY A 30 8.02 -6.01 -14.31
N LEU A 31 8.04 -5.57 -13.04
CA LEU A 31 7.69 -6.42 -11.89
C LEU A 31 6.23 -6.90 -11.93
N LEU A 32 5.33 -6.09 -12.46
CA LEU A 32 3.90 -6.40 -12.62
C LEU A 32 3.58 -7.10 -13.95
N GLY A 33 4.58 -7.35 -14.80
CA GLY A 33 4.38 -7.98 -16.12
C GLY A 33 3.65 -7.11 -17.14
N VAL A 34 3.60 -5.79 -16.92
CA VAL A 34 2.98 -4.82 -17.84
C VAL A 34 3.99 -4.48 -18.93
N THR A 35 3.77 -4.97 -20.16
CA THR A 35 4.74 -4.84 -21.26
C THR A 35 4.32 -3.89 -22.37
N ALA A 36 3.02 -3.73 -22.64
CA ALA A 36 2.53 -2.94 -23.79
C ALA A 36 2.03 -1.52 -23.42
N TYR A 37 1.58 -1.32 -22.17
CA TYR A 37 1.04 -0.03 -21.72
C TYR A 37 2.13 0.89 -21.12
N SER A 38 3.30 0.35 -20.78
CA SER A 38 4.41 1.08 -20.16
C SER A 38 5.01 2.18 -21.03
N GLU A 39 4.82 2.11 -22.36
CA GLU A 39 5.32 3.12 -23.30
C GLU A 39 4.37 4.32 -23.46
N SER A 40 3.18 4.28 -22.84
CA SER A 40 2.22 5.39 -22.88
C SER A 40 2.55 6.46 -21.84
N ASN A 41 2.69 7.71 -22.29
CA ASN A 41 2.85 8.86 -21.39
C ASN A 41 1.71 8.98 -20.36
N LEU A 42 0.49 8.57 -20.73
CA LEU A 42 -0.65 8.57 -19.80
C LEU A 42 -0.45 7.51 -18.71
N TYR A 43 -0.08 6.28 -19.09
CA TYR A 43 0.19 5.21 -18.13
C TYR A 43 1.31 5.58 -17.16
N LEU A 44 2.41 6.17 -17.67
CA LEU A 44 3.51 6.64 -16.83
C LEU A 44 3.07 7.71 -15.85
N ASN A 45 2.20 8.65 -16.27
CA ASN A 45 1.67 9.68 -15.40
C ASN A 45 0.78 9.10 -14.29
N GLU A 46 -0.17 8.23 -14.65
CA GLU A 46 -1.06 7.57 -13.69
C GLU A 46 -0.29 6.69 -12.69
N THR A 47 0.72 5.95 -13.18
CA THR A 47 1.59 5.14 -12.33
C THR A 47 2.35 6.03 -11.34
N ARG A 48 2.98 7.11 -11.81
CA ARG A 48 3.71 8.03 -10.91
C ARG A 48 2.78 8.68 -9.89
N ALA A 49 1.57 9.05 -10.27
CA ALA A 49 0.58 9.61 -9.35
C ALA A 49 0.19 8.60 -8.25
N LEU A 50 -0.07 7.35 -8.62
CA LEU A 50 -0.37 6.27 -7.68
C LEU A 50 0.80 5.98 -6.73
N TYR A 51 2.02 5.96 -7.24
CA TYR A 51 3.21 5.68 -6.44
C TYR A 51 3.68 6.88 -5.60
N ALA A 52 3.39 8.11 -6.02
CA ALA A 52 3.50 9.30 -5.14
C ALA A 52 2.55 9.18 -3.95
N PHE A 53 1.32 8.73 -4.20
CA PHE A 53 0.36 8.46 -3.14
C PHE A 53 0.87 7.41 -2.16
N PHE A 54 1.41 6.27 -2.64
CA PHE A 54 2.07 5.26 -1.82
C PHE A 54 3.25 5.79 -1.01
N THR A 55 4.05 6.66 -1.62
CA THR A 55 5.17 7.33 -0.94
C THR A 55 4.68 8.14 0.26
N ILE A 56 3.61 8.93 0.10
CA ILE A 56 3.08 9.79 1.16
C ILE A 56 2.48 8.96 2.29
N ILE A 57 1.72 7.90 2.01
CA ILE A 57 1.15 7.06 3.07
C ILE A 57 2.26 6.28 3.82
N GLY A 58 3.30 5.82 3.12
CA GLY A 58 4.49 5.24 3.74
C GLY A 58 5.19 6.23 4.66
N LEU A 59 5.38 7.47 4.20
CA LEU A 59 5.95 8.55 5.01
C LEU A 59 5.08 8.86 6.24
N MET A 60 3.76 8.90 6.11
CA MET A 60 2.83 9.07 7.24
C MET A 60 3.04 7.98 8.29
N SER A 61 3.23 6.73 7.86
CA SER A 61 3.56 5.61 8.74
C SER A 61 4.86 5.87 9.50
N LEU A 62 5.94 6.20 8.80
CA LEU A 62 7.24 6.50 9.40
C LEU A 62 7.18 7.67 10.39
N ILE A 63 6.49 8.76 10.03
CA ILE A 63 6.32 9.93 10.91
C ILE A 63 5.54 9.56 12.18
N SER A 64 4.53 8.69 12.07
CA SER A 64 3.71 8.29 13.21
C SER A 64 4.43 7.40 14.23
N ILE A 65 5.59 6.84 13.87
CA ILE A 65 6.49 6.18 14.83
C ILE A 65 6.93 7.19 15.90
N LEU A 66 7.28 8.41 15.48
CA LEU A 66 7.70 9.51 16.35
C LEU A 66 6.50 10.24 16.98
N LYS A 67 5.42 10.43 16.21
CA LYS A 67 4.22 11.16 16.66
C LYS A 67 3.08 10.21 17.02
N VAL A 68 3.01 9.83 18.31
CA VAL A 68 2.01 8.88 18.85
C VAL A 68 0.56 9.29 18.50
N ASN A 69 0.24 10.57 18.59
CA ASN A 69 -1.10 11.12 18.31
C ASN A 69 -1.56 10.89 16.86
N LEU A 70 -0.65 10.59 15.93
CA LEU A 70 -0.98 10.31 14.53
C LEU A 70 -1.22 8.82 14.27
N ARG A 71 -0.74 7.91 15.13
CA ARG A 71 -0.76 6.46 14.86
C ARG A 71 -2.15 5.94 14.55
N LYS A 72 -3.13 6.28 15.39
CA LYS A 72 -4.51 5.83 15.18
C LYS A 72 -5.10 6.35 13.87
N LYS A 73 -4.77 7.58 13.48
CA LYS A 73 -5.20 8.18 12.20
C LYS A 73 -4.55 7.46 11.04
N VAL A 74 -3.26 7.17 11.13
CA VAL A 74 -2.52 6.41 10.10
C VAL A 74 -3.07 5.00 9.94
N TYR A 75 -3.33 4.28 11.03
CA TYR A 75 -3.94 2.95 10.94
C TYR A 75 -5.34 2.99 10.32
N LEU A 76 -6.15 4.00 10.63
CA LEU A 76 -7.44 4.20 9.96
C LEU A 76 -7.26 4.45 8.47
N THR A 77 -6.31 5.32 8.09
CA THR A 77 -5.97 5.60 6.69
C THR A 77 -5.58 4.32 5.96
N PHE A 78 -4.63 3.54 6.48
CA PHE A 78 -4.25 2.26 5.89
C PHE A 78 -5.42 1.27 5.80
N THR A 79 -6.27 1.21 6.82
CA THR A 79 -7.46 0.34 6.81
C THR A 79 -8.39 0.68 5.64
N ILE A 80 -8.73 1.96 5.46
CA ILE A 80 -9.64 2.40 4.39
C ILE A 80 -9.01 2.14 3.02
N LEU A 81 -7.74 2.52 2.87
CA LEU A 81 -7.05 2.42 1.59
C LEU A 81 -6.82 0.97 1.20
N MET A 82 -6.21 0.16 2.06
CA MET A 82 -6.00 -1.26 1.77
C MET A 82 -7.32 -2.00 1.57
N GLY A 83 -8.37 -1.65 2.34
CA GLY A 83 -9.72 -2.16 2.10
C GLY A 83 -10.23 -1.87 0.68
N SER A 84 -10.00 -0.65 0.17
CA SER A 84 -10.37 -0.29 -1.21
C SER A 84 -9.58 -1.09 -2.26
N PHE A 85 -8.26 -1.28 -2.08
CA PHE A 85 -7.44 -2.11 -2.97
C PHE A 85 -7.91 -3.56 -2.98
N LEU A 86 -8.18 -4.14 -1.81
CA LEU A 86 -8.68 -5.51 -1.68
C LEU A 86 -10.01 -5.70 -2.41
N ILE A 87 -10.97 -4.79 -2.21
CA ILE A 87 -12.25 -4.84 -2.92
C ILE A 87 -12.05 -4.73 -4.44
N GLY A 88 -11.21 -3.78 -4.89
CA GLY A 88 -10.87 -3.62 -6.30
C GLY A 88 -10.25 -4.87 -6.91
N ARG A 89 -9.33 -5.55 -6.19
CA ARG A 89 -8.74 -6.81 -6.62
C ARG A 89 -9.75 -7.95 -6.68
N LEU A 90 -10.63 -8.07 -5.69
CA LEU A 90 -11.68 -9.10 -5.71
C LEU A 90 -12.58 -8.94 -6.94
N PHE A 91 -12.93 -7.69 -7.30
CA PHE A 91 -13.64 -7.43 -8.56
C PHE A 91 -12.82 -7.85 -9.79
N SER A 92 -11.55 -7.44 -9.89
CA SER A 92 -10.71 -7.82 -11.03
C SER A 92 -10.51 -9.34 -11.13
N PHE A 93 -10.33 -10.06 -10.02
CA PHE A 93 -10.23 -11.51 -10.03
C PHE A 93 -11.51 -12.17 -10.56
N GLY A 94 -12.68 -11.67 -10.16
CA GLY A 94 -13.96 -12.20 -10.64
C GLY A 94 -14.25 -11.86 -12.11
N LEU A 95 -13.85 -10.68 -12.57
CA LEU A 95 -14.09 -10.22 -13.94
C LEU A 95 -13.10 -10.82 -14.93
N ASP A 96 -11.83 -10.94 -14.55
CA ASP A 96 -10.73 -11.26 -15.45
C ASP A 96 -10.17 -12.68 -15.23
N ASN A 97 -10.67 -13.43 -14.24
CA ASN A 97 -10.14 -14.74 -13.81
C ASN A 97 -8.62 -14.71 -13.53
N SER A 98 -8.16 -13.62 -12.91
CA SER A 98 -6.75 -13.27 -12.78
C SER A 98 -6.16 -13.56 -11.41
N PHE A 99 -6.68 -14.56 -10.67
CA PHE A 99 -6.14 -14.97 -9.37
C PHE A 99 -5.01 -15.99 -9.56
N ASP A 100 -3.81 -15.52 -9.90
CA ASP A 100 -2.65 -16.36 -10.14
C ASP A 100 -1.33 -15.67 -9.77
N GLY A 101 -0.30 -16.48 -9.53
CA GLY A 101 1.09 -16.04 -9.33
C GLY A 101 1.26 -14.72 -8.56
N THR A 102 1.74 -13.69 -9.27
CA THR A 102 2.05 -12.36 -8.73
C THR A 102 0.82 -11.61 -8.20
N SER A 103 -0.33 -11.71 -8.86
CA SER A 103 -1.53 -10.96 -8.46
C SER A 103 -2.08 -11.46 -7.12
N ALA A 104 -2.04 -12.78 -6.91
CA ALA A 104 -2.40 -13.42 -5.65
C ALA A 104 -1.42 -13.06 -4.53
N MET A 105 -0.12 -13.00 -4.82
CA MET A 105 0.89 -12.56 -3.83
C MET A 105 0.67 -11.12 -3.38
N ILE A 106 0.40 -10.20 -4.31
CA ILE A 106 0.12 -8.80 -3.96
C ILE A 106 -1.16 -8.70 -3.12
N PHE A 107 -2.21 -9.43 -3.48
CA PHE A 107 -3.45 -9.47 -2.70
C PHE A 107 -3.22 -9.95 -1.27
N ILE A 108 -2.45 -11.03 -1.08
CA ILE A 108 -2.13 -11.55 0.25
C ILE A 108 -1.37 -10.50 1.06
N ASN A 109 -0.41 -9.81 0.45
CA ASN A 109 0.35 -8.77 1.11
C ASN A 109 -0.54 -7.60 1.55
N GLU A 110 -1.38 -7.08 0.66
CA GLU A 110 -2.36 -6.04 0.98
C GLU A 110 -3.34 -6.49 2.08
N PHE A 111 -3.73 -7.77 2.06
CA PHE A 111 -4.62 -8.34 3.06
C PHE A 111 -3.96 -8.40 4.44
N ILE A 112 -2.70 -8.79 4.52
CA ILE A 112 -1.92 -8.77 5.77
C ILE A 112 -1.84 -7.35 6.31
N VAL A 113 -1.47 -6.37 5.47
CA VAL A 113 -1.39 -4.96 5.89
C VAL A 113 -2.75 -4.46 6.36
N PHE A 114 -3.83 -4.78 5.65
CA PHE A 114 -5.19 -4.43 6.04
C PHE A 114 -5.57 -5.00 7.42
N VAL A 115 -5.38 -6.31 7.62
CA VAL A 115 -5.72 -6.98 8.89
C VAL A 115 -4.93 -6.38 10.04
N LEU A 116 -3.62 -6.14 9.85
CA LEU A 116 -2.78 -5.50 10.86
C LEU A 116 -3.26 -4.08 11.17
N ALA A 117 -3.51 -3.26 10.15
CA ALA A 117 -3.96 -1.87 10.33
C ALA A 117 -5.33 -1.81 11.01
N TYR A 118 -6.28 -2.63 10.58
CA TYR A 118 -7.63 -2.72 11.16
C TYR A 118 -7.58 -3.18 12.61
N TRP A 119 -6.81 -4.24 12.90
CA TRP A 119 -6.65 -4.75 14.24
C TRP A 119 -6.03 -3.71 15.18
N ARG A 120 -5.00 -2.99 14.72
CA ARG A 120 -4.40 -1.91 15.52
C ARG A 120 -5.37 -0.75 15.68
N TYR A 121 -6.11 -0.35 14.65
CA TYR A 121 -7.10 0.72 14.73
C TYR A 121 -8.23 0.43 15.75
N THR A 122 -8.72 -0.81 15.79
CA THR A 122 -9.84 -1.21 16.68
C THR A 122 -9.46 -1.33 18.15
N LYS A 123 -8.18 -1.57 18.46
CA LYS A 123 -7.68 -1.59 19.84
C LYS A 123 -7.88 -0.23 20.51
N ARG A 124 -8.60 -0.23 21.64
CA ARG A 124 -8.90 0.98 22.45
C ARG A 124 -7.68 1.57 23.19
N GLU A 125 -6.49 1.00 23.03
CA GLU A 125 -5.28 1.35 23.79
C GLU A 125 -4.55 2.63 23.32
N PHE A 126 -5.11 3.42 22.39
CA PHE A 126 -4.57 4.76 22.04
C PHE A 126 -5.13 5.87 22.94
N ILE A 127 -5.21 5.61 24.24
CA ILE A 127 -5.64 6.58 25.24
C ILE A 127 -4.38 7.01 25.99
N PHE A 128 -3.86 8.16 25.52
CA PHE A 128 -2.74 8.99 26.03
C PHE A 128 -1.31 8.52 25.69
#